data_AF-A0A4D4N0N5-F1
#
_entry.id   AF-A0A4D4N0N5-F1
#
_cell.length_a   1.000
_cell.length_b   1.000
_cell.length_c   1.000
_cell.angle_alpha   90.00
_cell.angle_beta   90.00
_cell.angle_gamma   90.00
#
_symmetry.space_group_name_H-M   'P 1'
#
loop_
_entity.id
_entity.type
_entity.pdbx_description
1 polymer ?
#
loop_
_entity_poly.entity_id
_entity_poly.type
_entity_poly.pdbx_seq_one_letter_code
_entity_poly.pdbx_strand_id
1 'polypeptide(L)'
;MRFPHVPRPRSLAGQLFAMQAVLIAVLVAGYALFTYVSDRSQAEEAARRQTMAVARSVADAPSVRAAIRTSDPSAALQPYALQVQRHTGVDFVTIMNPRGIRWTHPNPDLIGERFLGHTTRALKGESFTETYTGTLGPSVRAVTPIRDGTRIIGLVSAGIKVEAITKRVQDQVTALIGVAAGALTLGGIGTYVINARLRRSTHGMNAAELSRMHDYHQAALHAVREGLLMLDGQFRVALINDGAGSCWG
;
A
#
# COMPACT_ATOMS: atom_id res chain seq x y z
N MET A 1 15.13 -4.40 47.28
CA MET A 1 14.54 -4.25 45.93
C MET A 1 15.05 -2.95 45.32
N ARG A 2 15.87 -3.01 44.25
CA ARG A 2 16.37 -1.84 43.51
C ARG A 2 15.64 -1.79 42.17
N PHE A 3 14.83 -0.77 41.95
CA PHE A 3 14.28 -0.48 40.62
C PHE A 3 15.41 0.05 39.73
N PRO A 4 15.72 -0.58 38.58
CA PRO A 4 16.70 -0.03 37.64
C PRO A 4 16.12 1.23 36.98
N HIS A 5 16.98 2.23 36.90
CA HIS A 5 16.71 3.61 36.50
C HIS A 5 16.08 3.78 35.12
N VAL A 6 15.18 4.76 35.04
CA VAL A 6 14.59 5.33 33.82
C VAL A 6 15.71 5.82 32.87
N PRO A 7 15.64 5.56 31.55
CA PRO A 7 16.79 5.75 30.66
C PRO A 7 17.09 7.23 30.34
N ARG A 8 18.40 7.47 30.19
CA ARG A 8 19.17 8.70 29.90
C ARG A 8 18.58 9.64 28.83
N PRO A 9 18.95 10.94 28.84
CA PRO A 9 18.48 11.93 27.86
C PRO A 9 18.79 11.45 26.44
N ARG A 10 17.74 11.33 25.62
CA ARG A 10 17.86 10.91 24.23
C ARG A 10 18.66 11.97 23.47
N SER A 11 19.80 11.57 22.90
CA SER A 11 20.54 12.39 21.93
C SER A 11 19.58 13.01 20.90
N LEU A 12 19.80 14.27 20.51
CA LEU A 12 19.04 14.97 19.46
C LEU A 12 18.90 14.12 18.19
N ALA A 13 19.94 13.37 17.83
CA ALA A 13 19.91 12.45 16.70
C ALA A 13 18.88 11.31 16.86
N GLY A 14 18.67 10.82 18.09
CA GLY A 14 17.66 9.81 18.40
C GLY A 14 16.23 10.36 18.39
N GLN A 15 16.05 11.62 18.76
CA GLN A 15 14.74 12.30 18.65
C GLN A 15 14.37 12.57 17.19
N LEU A 16 15.32 13.06 16.38
CA LEU A 16 15.10 13.27 14.94
C LEU A 16 14.78 11.95 14.21
N PHE A 17 15.49 10.86 14.55
CA PHE A 17 15.19 9.54 13.99
C PHE A 17 13.78 9.04 14.38
N ALA A 18 13.39 9.18 15.65
CA ALA A 18 12.06 8.78 16.10
C ALA A 18 10.96 9.57 15.39
N MET A 19 11.15 10.88 15.20
CA MET A 19 10.22 11.72 14.45
C MET A 19 10.12 11.29 12.98
N GLN A 20 11.24 11.00 12.34
CA GLN A 20 11.29 10.53 10.96
C GLN A 20 10.64 9.14 10.80
N ALA A 21 10.85 8.24 11.76
CA ALA A 21 10.21 6.92 11.77
C ALA A 21 8.68 7.03 11.92
N VAL A 22 8.18 7.91 12.80
CA VAL A 22 6.75 8.18 12.95
C VAL A 22 6.15 8.77 11.67
N LEU A 23 6.84 9.75 11.05
CA LEU A 23 6.38 10.35 9.80
C LEU A 23 6.27 9.31 8.67
N ILE A 24 7.30 8.46 8.51
CA ILE A 24 7.28 7.37 7.53
C ILE A 24 6.14 6.39 7.84
N ALA A 25 5.96 6.01 9.10
CA ALA A 25 4.88 5.10 9.51
C ALA A 25 3.49 5.67 9.18
N VAL A 26 3.26 6.96 9.44
CA VAL A 26 2.00 7.64 9.12
C VAL A 26 1.78 7.73 7.60
N LEU A 27 2.82 8.05 6.82
CA LEU A 27 2.72 8.09 5.36
C LEU A 27 2.42 6.70 4.77
N VAL A 28 3.09 5.66 5.27
CA VAL A 28 2.86 4.27 4.84
C VAL A 28 1.45 3.82 5.21
N ALA A 29 0.99 4.09 6.43
CA ALA A 29 -0.36 3.75 6.86
C ALA A 29 -1.43 4.50 6.06
N GLY A 30 -1.22 5.80 5.83
CA GLY A 30 -2.11 6.63 5.02
C GLY A 30 -2.18 6.17 3.57
N TYR A 31 -1.03 5.85 2.96
CA TYR A 31 -0.99 5.33 1.60
C TYR A 31 -1.62 3.93 1.52
N ALA A 32 -1.33 3.02 2.45
CA ALA A 32 -1.94 1.68 2.51
C ALA A 32 -3.47 1.76 2.61
N LEU A 33 -3.98 2.67 3.44
CA LEU A 33 -5.42 2.92 3.55
C LEU A 33 -5.99 3.47 2.24
N PHE A 34 -5.30 4.42 1.61
CA PHE A 34 -5.69 4.98 0.33
C PHE A 34 -5.74 3.91 -0.78
N THR A 35 -4.73 3.05 -0.89
CA THR A 35 -4.70 1.94 -1.88
C THR A 35 -5.83 0.95 -1.60
N TYR A 36 -5.98 0.52 -0.34
CA TYR A 36 -7.04 -0.41 0.05
C TYR A 36 -8.46 0.09 -0.32
N VAL A 37 -8.72 1.39 -0.11
CA VAL A 37 -10.03 1.99 -0.43
C VAL A 37 -10.19 2.25 -1.93
N SER A 38 -9.15 2.75 -2.59
CA SER A 38 -9.22 3.18 -4.00
C SER A 38 -9.16 2.02 -4.99
N ASP A 39 -8.46 0.94 -4.67
CA ASP A 39 -8.29 -0.19 -5.59
C ASP A 39 -9.55 -1.01 -5.71
N ARG A 40 -10.31 -1.18 -4.62
CA ARG A 40 -11.53 -1.99 -4.63
C ARG A 40 -12.61 -1.39 -5.53
N SER A 41 -12.83 -0.08 -5.43
CA SER A 41 -13.82 0.61 -6.27
C SER A 41 -13.39 0.62 -7.74
N GLN A 42 -12.12 0.95 -8.02
CA GLN A 42 -11.60 0.96 -9.38
C GLN A 42 -11.60 -0.43 -10.03
N ALA A 43 -11.25 -1.47 -9.27
CA ALA A 43 -11.23 -2.84 -9.78
C ALA A 43 -12.65 -3.38 -10.00
N GLU A 44 -13.61 -3.06 -9.14
CA GLU A 44 -15.02 -3.37 -9.40
C GLU A 44 -15.52 -2.63 -10.65
N GLU A 45 -15.20 -1.35 -10.82
CA GLU A 45 -15.60 -0.56 -11.98
C GLU A 45 -14.99 -1.11 -13.28
N ALA A 46 -13.71 -1.50 -13.24
CA ALA A 46 -13.03 -2.16 -14.34
C ALA A 46 -13.67 -3.52 -14.66
N ALA A 47 -13.99 -4.32 -13.64
CA ALA A 47 -14.69 -5.59 -13.81
C ALA A 47 -16.09 -5.39 -14.42
N ARG A 48 -16.85 -4.38 -14.00
CA ARG A 48 -18.15 -4.00 -14.59
C ARG A 48 -17.99 -3.65 -16.07
N ARG A 49 -17.01 -2.82 -16.43
CA ARG A 49 -16.74 -2.46 -17.83
C ARG A 49 -16.33 -3.66 -18.67
N GLN A 50 -15.40 -4.49 -18.17
CA GLN A 50 -14.90 -5.67 -18.88
C GLN A 50 -16.00 -6.71 -19.09
N THR A 51 -16.74 -7.06 -18.03
CA THR A 51 -17.84 -8.04 -18.12
C THR A 51 -18.95 -7.55 -19.05
N MET A 52 -19.29 -6.26 -19.02
CA MET A 52 -20.26 -5.67 -19.94
C MET A 52 -19.78 -5.72 -21.40
N ALA A 53 -18.50 -5.38 -21.65
CA ALA A 53 -17.92 -5.44 -22.99
C ALA A 53 -17.95 -6.86 -23.56
N VAL A 54 -17.55 -7.86 -22.76
CA VAL A 54 -17.58 -9.27 -23.15
C VAL A 54 -19.02 -9.74 -23.38
N ALA A 55 -19.94 -9.47 -22.45
CA ALA A 55 -21.33 -9.89 -22.56
C ALA A 55 -21.99 -9.31 -23.82
N ARG A 56 -21.81 -8.02 -24.11
CA ARG A 56 -22.33 -7.37 -25.33
C ARG A 56 -21.71 -7.95 -26.60
N SER A 57 -20.38 -8.12 -26.62
CA SER A 57 -19.69 -8.70 -27.78
C SER A 57 -20.20 -10.11 -28.11
N VAL A 58 -20.44 -10.93 -27.09
CA VAL A 58 -21.03 -12.27 -27.25
C VAL A 58 -22.48 -12.18 -27.73
N ALA A 59 -23.28 -11.26 -27.18
CA ALA A 59 -24.68 -11.10 -27.57
C ALA A 59 -24.86 -10.59 -29.00
N ASP A 60 -23.93 -9.76 -29.47
CA ASP A 60 -23.95 -9.20 -30.82
C ASP A 60 -23.36 -10.16 -31.87
N ALA A 61 -22.70 -11.25 -31.46
CA ALA A 61 -22.07 -12.20 -32.37
C ALA A 61 -23.11 -12.93 -33.28
N PRO A 62 -22.96 -12.86 -34.62
CA PRO A 62 -23.87 -13.57 -35.53
C PRO A 62 -23.87 -15.09 -35.34
N SER A 63 -22.71 -15.67 -35.00
CA SER A 63 -22.56 -17.11 -34.70
C SER A 63 -23.40 -17.54 -33.49
N VAL A 64 -23.51 -16.69 -32.46
CA VAL A 64 -24.35 -16.95 -31.30
C VAL A 64 -25.82 -16.96 -31.69
N ARG A 65 -26.27 -15.99 -32.49
CA ARG A 65 -27.65 -15.94 -32.99
C ARG A 65 -27.99 -17.15 -33.86
N ALA A 66 -27.06 -17.59 -34.71
CA ALA A 66 -27.23 -18.78 -35.54
C ALA A 66 -27.33 -20.05 -34.70
N ALA A 67 -26.43 -20.23 -33.73
CA ALA A 67 -26.41 -21.40 -32.85
C ALA A 67 -27.69 -21.55 -32.00
N ILE A 68 -28.24 -20.44 -31.53
CA ILE A 68 -29.50 -20.43 -30.74
C ILE A 68 -30.69 -21.03 -31.51
N ARG A 69 -30.68 -20.97 -32.84
CA ARG A 69 -31.77 -21.48 -33.68
C ARG A 69 -31.66 -22.97 -34.01
N THR A 70 -30.57 -23.63 -33.59
CA THR A 70 -30.37 -25.06 -33.82
C THR A 70 -31.16 -25.91 -32.80
N SER A 71 -31.30 -27.20 -33.07
CA SER A 71 -31.95 -28.15 -32.14
C SER A 71 -31.14 -28.40 -30.87
N ASP A 72 -29.82 -28.22 -30.93
CA ASP A 72 -28.91 -28.29 -29.77
C ASP A 72 -27.96 -27.08 -29.75
N PRO A 73 -28.40 -25.94 -29.19
CA PRO A 73 -27.57 -24.74 -29.09
C PRO A 73 -26.30 -24.97 -28.27
N SER A 74 -26.34 -25.86 -27.26
CA SER A 74 -25.23 -26.09 -26.33
C SER A 74 -24.01 -26.66 -27.07
N ALA A 75 -24.20 -27.55 -28.06
CA ALA A 75 -23.13 -28.14 -28.84
C ALA A 75 -22.20 -27.10 -29.50
N ALA A 76 -22.76 -25.99 -29.99
CA ALA A 76 -22.00 -24.90 -30.60
C ALA A 76 -21.59 -23.81 -29.58
N LEU A 77 -22.50 -23.46 -28.66
CA LEU A 77 -22.29 -22.33 -27.75
C LEU A 77 -21.32 -22.65 -26.62
N GLN A 78 -21.30 -23.87 -26.09
CA GLN A 78 -20.45 -24.25 -24.96
C GLN A 78 -18.94 -24.13 -25.28
N PRO A 79 -18.41 -24.73 -26.36
CA PRO A 79 -16.98 -24.60 -26.69
C PRO A 79 -16.60 -23.13 -26.98
N TYR A 80 -17.49 -22.38 -27.62
CA TYR A 80 -17.31 -20.95 -27.89
C TYR A 80 -17.24 -20.15 -26.58
N ALA A 81 -18.17 -20.35 -25.65
CA ALA A 81 -18.20 -19.66 -24.36
C ALA A 81 -16.92 -19.92 -23.54
N LEU A 82 -16.43 -21.16 -23.54
CA LEU A 82 -15.17 -21.52 -22.88
C LEU A 82 -13.96 -20.85 -23.56
N GLN A 83 -13.98 -20.69 -24.89
CA GLN A 83 -12.91 -19.97 -25.61
C GLN A 83 -12.92 -18.47 -25.27
N VAL A 84 -14.09 -17.84 -25.28
CA VAL A 84 -14.25 -16.44 -24.86
C VAL A 84 -13.77 -16.26 -23.42
N GLN A 85 -14.15 -17.16 -22.52
CA GLN A 85 -13.70 -17.16 -21.13
C GLN A 85 -12.17 -17.13 -21.05
N ARG A 86 -11.48 -18.06 -21.73
CA ARG A 86 -10.01 -18.14 -21.74
C ARG A 86 -9.33 -16.90 -22.31
N HIS A 87 -9.87 -16.32 -23.38
CA HIS A 87 -9.22 -15.20 -24.08
C HIS A 87 -9.49 -13.85 -23.42
N THR A 88 -10.60 -13.70 -22.70
CA THR A 88 -11.00 -12.40 -22.11
C THR A 88 -10.71 -12.31 -20.61
N GLY A 89 -10.30 -13.41 -19.98
CA GLY A 89 -9.99 -13.45 -18.55
C GLY A 89 -11.21 -13.28 -17.63
N VAL A 90 -12.43 -13.43 -18.16
CA VAL A 90 -13.65 -13.55 -17.33
C VAL A 90 -13.73 -14.95 -16.74
N ASP A 91 -14.38 -15.10 -15.59
CA ASP A 91 -14.50 -16.39 -14.89
C ASP A 91 -15.60 -17.28 -15.47
N PHE A 92 -16.60 -16.69 -16.13
CA PHE A 92 -17.65 -17.44 -16.82
C PHE A 92 -18.31 -16.62 -17.93
N VAL A 93 -18.82 -17.35 -18.93
CA VAL A 93 -19.76 -16.84 -19.94
C VAL A 93 -20.93 -17.83 -20.01
N THR A 94 -22.10 -17.39 -19.57
CA THR A 94 -23.36 -18.15 -19.55
C THR A 94 -24.30 -17.57 -20.60
N ILE A 95 -24.58 -18.33 -21.65
CA ILE A 95 -25.61 -18.01 -22.64
C ILE A 95 -26.84 -18.83 -22.27
N MET A 96 -28.01 -18.21 -22.26
CA MET A 96 -29.25 -18.83 -21.79
C MET A 96 -30.45 -18.42 -22.64
N ASN A 97 -31.47 -19.26 -22.65
CA ASN A 97 -32.73 -18.93 -23.31
C ASN A 97 -33.53 -17.86 -22.54
N PRO A 98 -34.60 -17.28 -23.11
CA PRO A 98 -35.40 -16.25 -22.43
C PRO A 98 -36.09 -16.73 -21.14
N ARG A 99 -36.20 -18.06 -20.92
CA ARG A 99 -36.71 -18.65 -19.67
C ARG A 99 -35.63 -18.79 -18.60
N GLY A 100 -34.40 -18.36 -18.88
CA GLY A 100 -33.25 -18.45 -17.98
C GLY A 100 -32.60 -19.83 -17.92
N ILE A 101 -32.88 -20.73 -18.87
CA ILE A 101 -32.23 -22.05 -18.94
C ILE A 101 -30.89 -21.92 -19.65
N ARG A 102 -29.82 -22.39 -19.01
CA ARG A 102 -28.44 -22.26 -19.51
C ARG A 102 -28.18 -23.19 -20.70
N TRP A 103 -27.61 -22.65 -21.77
CA TRP A 103 -26.94 -23.43 -22.83
C TRP A 103 -25.44 -23.58 -22.57
N THR A 104 -24.86 -22.67 -21.80
CA THR A 104 -23.42 -22.72 -21.48
C THR A 104 -23.17 -22.47 -20.01
N HIS A 105 -22.16 -23.14 -19.46
CA HIS A 105 -21.67 -22.91 -18.10
C HIS A 105 -20.28 -23.54 -17.94
N PRO A 106 -19.34 -22.96 -17.14
CA PRO A 106 -18.02 -23.56 -16.93
C PRO A 106 -18.07 -24.95 -16.29
N ASN A 107 -19.03 -25.18 -15.40
CA ASN A 107 -19.41 -26.52 -14.94
C ASN A 107 -20.51 -27.09 -15.87
N PRO A 108 -20.23 -28.15 -16.66
CA PRO A 108 -21.19 -28.76 -17.58
C PRO A 108 -22.46 -29.30 -16.91
N ASP A 109 -22.39 -29.72 -15.65
CA ASP A 109 -23.52 -30.29 -14.90
C ASP A 109 -24.65 -29.26 -14.66
N LEU A 110 -24.34 -27.96 -14.86
CA LEU A 110 -25.29 -26.86 -14.70
C LEU A 110 -25.88 -26.38 -16.04
N ILE A 111 -25.51 -27.01 -17.16
CA ILE A 111 -26.15 -26.78 -18.47
C ILE A 111 -27.55 -27.41 -18.43
N GLY A 112 -28.56 -26.71 -18.94
CA GLY A 112 -29.96 -27.12 -18.83
C GLY A 112 -30.64 -26.70 -17.52
N GLU A 113 -29.87 -26.27 -16.52
CA GLU A 113 -30.41 -25.74 -15.27
C GLU A 113 -30.78 -24.25 -15.36
N ARG A 114 -31.61 -23.78 -14.43
CA ARG A 114 -32.03 -22.37 -14.36
C ARG A 114 -30.92 -21.46 -13.80
N PHE A 115 -30.71 -20.34 -14.48
CA PHE A 115 -29.79 -19.28 -14.09
C PHE A 115 -30.15 -18.66 -12.74
N LEU A 116 -29.13 -18.45 -11.90
CA LEU A 116 -29.25 -17.78 -10.60
C LEU A 116 -28.78 -16.33 -10.72
N GLY A 117 -29.73 -15.41 -10.83
CA GLY A 117 -29.51 -13.97 -10.94
C GLY A 117 -30.71 -13.22 -11.48
N HIS A 118 -30.60 -11.90 -11.58
CA HIS A 118 -31.65 -11.10 -12.18
C HIS A 118 -31.57 -11.17 -13.71
N THR A 119 -32.72 -11.33 -14.36
CA THR A 119 -32.82 -11.34 -15.83
C THR A 119 -33.90 -10.39 -16.35
N THR A 120 -34.79 -9.91 -15.47
CA THR A 120 -35.98 -9.12 -15.83
C THR A 120 -35.65 -7.88 -16.65
N ARG A 121 -34.58 -7.14 -16.31
CA ARG A 121 -34.15 -5.96 -17.07
C ARG A 121 -33.64 -6.32 -18.47
N ALA A 122 -32.82 -7.37 -18.56
CA ALA A 122 -32.32 -7.86 -19.84
C ALA A 122 -33.46 -8.40 -20.72
N LEU A 123 -34.47 -9.05 -20.15
CA LEU A 123 -35.68 -9.45 -20.86
C LEU A 123 -36.56 -8.29 -21.34
N LYS A 124 -36.36 -7.08 -20.79
CA LYS A 124 -36.95 -5.83 -21.31
C LYS A 124 -36.04 -5.12 -22.31
N GLY A 125 -34.91 -5.72 -22.67
CA GLY A 125 -33.95 -5.18 -23.64
C GLY A 125 -32.82 -4.35 -23.03
N GLU A 126 -32.71 -4.28 -21.70
CA GLU A 126 -31.72 -3.44 -21.01
C GLU A 126 -30.50 -4.26 -20.56
N SER A 127 -29.30 -3.89 -21.01
CA SER A 127 -28.06 -4.45 -20.45
C SER A 127 -27.76 -3.80 -19.10
N PHE A 128 -27.40 -4.59 -18.10
CA PHE A 128 -27.04 -4.06 -16.78
C PHE A 128 -25.93 -4.87 -16.13
N THR A 129 -25.31 -4.31 -15.11
CA THR A 129 -24.35 -5.00 -14.24
C THR A 129 -24.93 -5.20 -12.85
N GLU A 130 -24.54 -6.28 -12.20
CA GLU A 130 -24.86 -6.55 -10.80
C GLU A 130 -23.70 -7.26 -10.10
N THR A 131 -23.67 -7.12 -8.78
CA THR A 131 -22.87 -7.99 -7.91
C THR A 131 -23.82 -9.01 -7.29
N TYR A 132 -23.56 -10.30 -7.48
CA TYR A 132 -24.44 -11.36 -7.00
C TYR A 132 -23.67 -12.66 -6.73
N THR A 133 -24.18 -13.44 -5.78
CA THR A 133 -23.62 -14.75 -5.42
C THR A 133 -24.32 -15.86 -6.21
N GLY A 134 -23.63 -16.39 -7.22
CA GLY A 134 -24.14 -17.47 -8.06
C GLY A 134 -23.59 -18.85 -7.67
N THR A 135 -23.69 -19.80 -8.60
CA THR A 135 -23.13 -21.16 -8.48
C THR A 135 -21.61 -21.19 -8.34
N LEU A 136 -20.92 -20.11 -8.74
CA LEU A 136 -19.47 -19.97 -8.67
C LEU A 136 -19.01 -19.03 -7.53
N GLY A 137 -19.92 -18.66 -6.61
CA GLY A 137 -19.65 -17.70 -5.54
C GLY A 137 -19.96 -16.24 -5.91
N PRO A 138 -19.49 -15.28 -5.10
CA PRO A 138 -19.70 -13.84 -5.33
C PRO A 138 -18.99 -13.37 -6.60
N SER A 139 -19.72 -12.70 -7.49
CA SER A 139 -19.18 -12.18 -8.75
C SER A 139 -19.77 -10.83 -9.14
N VAL A 140 -18.96 -10.01 -9.81
CA VAL A 140 -19.44 -8.88 -10.60
C VAL A 140 -19.74 -9.41 -11.99
N ARG A 141 -20.95 -9.20 -12.47
CA ARG A 141 -21.39 -9.70 -13.77
C ARG A 141 -22.23 -8.71 -14.53
N ALA A 142 -22.16 -8.81 -15.85
CA ALA A 142 -23.07 -8.14 -16.76
C ALA A 142 -24.09 -9.14 -17.28
N VAL A 143 -25.33 -8.69 -17.47
CA VAL A 143 -26.40 -9.44 -18.15
C VAL A 143 -26.90 -8.58 -19.30
N THR A 144 -26.93 -9.15 -20.51
CA THR A 144 -27.36 -8.44 -21.71
C THR A 144 -28.29 -9.30 -22.57
N PRO A 145 -29.30 -8.71 -23.23
CA PRO A 145 -30.14 -9.44 -24.18
C PRO A 145 -29.40 -9.80 -25.46
N ILE A 146 -29.77 -10.93 -26.04
CA ILE A 146 -29.46 -11.30 -27.43
C ILE A 146 -30.70 -10.97 -28.26
N ARG A 147 -30.53 -10.10 -29.24
CA ARG A 147 -31.64 -9.60 -30.07
C ARG A 147 -31.63 -10.21 -31.46
N ASP A 148 -32.83 -10.44 -31.97
CA ASP A 148 -33.14 -10.80 -33.34
C ASP A 148 -34.23 -9.85 -33.86
N GLY A 149 -33.81 -8.78 -34.53
CA GLY A 149 -34.66 -7.61 -34.75
C GLY A 149 -35.14 -7.00 -33.43
N THR A 150 -36.45 -6.95 -33.24
CA THR A 150 -37.09 -6.44 -32.00
C THR A 150 -37.26 -7.52 -30.92
N ARG A 151 -37.03 -8.79 -31.25
CA ARG A 151 -37.27 -9.92 -30.35
C ARG A 151 -36.02 -10.26 -29.54
N ILE A 152 -36.19 -10.57 -28.26
CA ILE A 152 -35.12 -11.13 -27.42
C ILE A 152 -35.19 -12.64 -27.53
N ILE A 153 -34.12 -13.25 -28.07
CA ILE A 153 -34.04 -14.69 -28.34
C ILE A 153 -33.18 -15.44 -27.32
N GLY A 154 -32.47 -14.72 -26.45
CA GLY A 154 -31.65 -15.28 -25.38
C GLY A 154 -31.03 -14.16 -24.55
N LEU A 155 -30.26 -14.54 -23.54
CA LEU A 155 -29.50 -13.64 -22.69
C LEU A 155 -28.07 -14.14 -22.57
N VAL A 156 -27.12 -13.22 -22.37
CA VAL A 156 -25.74 -13.53 -22.01
C VAL A 156 -25.46 -12.96 -20.63
N SER A 157 -24.84 -13.76 -19.77
CA SER A 157 -24.19 -13.29 -18.55
C SER A 157 -22.71 -13.60 -18.58
N ALA A 158 -21.86 -12.59 -18.39
CA ALA A 158 -20.42 -12.76 -18.21
C ALA A 158 -20.03 -12.16 -16.86
N GLY A 159 -19.11 -12.80 -16.14
CA GLY A 159 -18.73 -12.35 -14.80
C GLY A 159 -17.30 -12.66 -14.39
N ILE A 160 -16.82 -11.87 -13.43
CA ILE A 160 -15.53 -12.01 -12.76
C ILE A 160 -15.82 -12.21 -11.25
N LYS A 161 -15.21 -13.22 -10.64
CA LYS A 161 -15.34 -13.52 -9.21
C LYS A 161 -14.69 -12.43 -8.38
N VAL A 162 -15.29 -12.09 -7.25
CA VAL A 162 -14.79 -11.05 -6.35
C VAL A 162 -13.45 -11.45 -5.71
N GLU A 163 -13.19 -12.74 -5.48
CA GLU A 163 -11.91 -13.23 -4.93
C GLU A 163 -10.69 -12.91 -5.82
N ALA A 164 -10.89 -12.89 -7.15
CA ALA A 164 -9.85 -12.47 -8.09
C ALA A 164 -9.50 -10.97 -7.94
N ILE A 165 -10.48 -10.15 -7.52
CA ILE A 165 -10.27 -8.73 -7.22
C ILE A 165 -9.41 -8.60 -5.95
N THR A 166 -9.64 -9.43 -4.93
CA THR A 166 -8.93 -9.35 -3.64
C THR A 166 -7.45 -9.75 -3.73
N LYS A 167 -7.08 -10.75 -4.54
CA LYS A 167 -5.66 -11.16 -4.70
C LYS A 167 -4.77 -10.05 -5.25
N ARG A 168 -5.26 -9.30 -6.24
CA ARG A 168 -4.49 -8.22 -6.87
C ARG A 168 -4.20 -7.06 -5.91
N VAL A 169 -5.08 -6.86 -4.92
CA VAL A 169 -4.93 -5.84 -3.87
C VAL A 169 -3.89 -6.28 -2.82
N GLN A 170 -3.83 -7.57 -2.48
CA GLN A 170 -2.85 -8.09 -1.51
C GLN A 170 -1.41 -7.91 -1.99
N ASP A 171 -1.14 -8.10 -3.29
CA ASP A 171 0.20 -7.98 -3.85
C ASP A 171 0.73 -6.52 -3.76
N GLN A 172 -0.14 -5.53 -3.98
CA GLN A 172 0.23 -4.11 -3.89
C GLN A 172 0.53 -3.69 -2.45
N VAL A 173 -0.29 -4.13 -1.48
CA VAL A 173 -0.05 -3.86 -0.06
C VAL A 173 1.24 -4.53 0.43
N THR A 174 1.54 -5.73 -0.04
CA THR A 174 2.78 -6.45 0.32
C THR A 174 4.03 -5.72 -0.20
N ALA A 175 3.99 -5.24 -1.44
CA ALA A 175 5.09 -4.46 -2.02
C ALA A 175 5.34 -3.17 -1.21
N LEU A 176 4.28 -2.48 -0.79
CA LEU A 176 4.38 -1.27 0.04
C LEU A 176 5.00 -1.57 1.41
N ILE A 177 4.55 -2.62 2.09
CA ILE A 177 5.14 -3.04 3.37
C ILE A 177 6.62 -3.35 3.19
N GLY A 178 7.00 -3.99 2.08
CA GLY A 178 8.40 -4.24 1.72
C GLY A 178 9.22 -2.95 1.59
N VAL A 179 8.71 -1.94 0.88
CA VAL A 179 9.37 -0.63 0.74
C VAL A 179 9.47 0.10 2.08
N ALA A 180 8.41 0.08 2.88
CA ALA A 180 8.37 0.68 4.21
C ALA A 180 9.38 0.04 5.16
N ALA A 181 9.42 -1.29 5.20
CA ALA A 181 10.39 -2.06 5.98
C ALA A 181 11.83 -1.76 5.51
N GLY A 182 12.06 -1.67 4.20
CA GLY A 182 13.34 -1.28 3.62
C GLY A 182 13.78 0.12 4.05
N ALA A 183 12.89 1.11 3.95
CA ALA A 183 13.17 2.49 4.35
C ALA A 183 13.47 2.61 5.86
N LEU A 184 12.71 1.92 6.71
CA LEU A 184 12.96 1.88 8.16
C LEU A 184 14.28 1.19 8.49
N THR A 185 14.62 0.10 7.81
CA THR A 185 15.89 -0.61 8.00
C THR A 185 17.06 0.28 7.59
N LEU A 186 16.98 0.93 6.44
CA LEU A 186 17.99 1.88 5.96
C LEU A 186 18.14 3.08 6.89
N GLY A 187 17.03 3.65 7.34
CA GLY A 187 17.04 4.73 8.33
C GLY A 187 17.70 4.30 9.64
N GLY A 188 17.34 3.11 10.16
CA GLY A 188 17.91 2.56 11.38
C GLY A 188 19.41 2.31 11.28
N ILE A 189 19.87 1.74 10.16
CA ILE A 189 21.30 1.56 9.87
C ILE A 189 21.99 2.92 9.79
N GLY A 190 21.41 3.88 9.06
CA GLY A 190 21.96 5.23 8.92
C GLY A 190 22.12 5.93 10.27
N THR A 191 21.09 5.90 11.11
CA THR A 191 21.14 6.47 12.47
C THR A 191 22.13 5.73 13.35
N TYR A 192 22.20 4.40 13.29
CA TYR A 192 23.20 3.64 14.03
C TYR A 192 24.63 4.02 13.61
N VAL A 193 24.90 4.07 12.31
CA VAL A 193 26.23 4.43 11.76
C VAL A 193 26.61 5.86 12.15
N ILE A 194 25.69 6.82 12.00
CA ILE A 194 25.94 8.21 12.41
C ILE A 194 26.20 8.29 13.91
N ASN A 195 25.39 7.61 14.73
CA ASN A 195 25.54 7.62 16.18
C ASN A 195 26.82 6.91 16.64
N ALA A 196 27.23 5.84 15.97
CA ALA A 196 28.50 5.13 16.22
C ALA A 196 29.70 5.96 15.77
N ARG A 197 29.61 6.63 14.62
CA ARG A 197 30.66 7.51 14.11
C ARG A 197 30.82 8.74 14.99
N LEU A 198 29.72 9.35 15.41
CA LEU A 198 29.73 10.41 16.42
C LEU A 198 30.40 9.87 17.69
N ARG A 199 29.95 8.76 18.28
CA ARG A 199 30.56 8.20 19.49
C ARG A 199 32.07 7.94 19.39
N ARG A 200 32.56 7.46 18.24
CA ARG A 200 34.00 7.25 17.99
C ARG A 200 34.74 8.57 17.81
N SER A 201 34.17 9.53 17.09
CA SER A 201 34.80 10.83 16.87
C SER A 201 34.78 11.72 18.12
N THR A 202 33.77 11.60 18.99
CA THR A 202 33.70 12.37 20.25
C THR A 202 34.27 11.67 21.49
N HIS A 203 34.91 10.49 21.37
CA HIS A 203 35.50 9.76 22.51
C HIS A 203 34.55 9.61 23.73
N GLY A 204 33.23 9.59 23.52
CA GLY A 204 32.25 9.49 24.60
C GLY A 204 31.83 10.78 25.30
N MET A 205 32.23 11.98 24.83
CA MET A 205 31.68 13.24 25.35
C MET A 205 30.20 13.39 24.97
N ASN A 206 29.32 13.43 25.97
CA ASN A 206 27.90 13.75 25.82
C ASN A 206 27.73 15.24 25.47
N ALA A 207 26.63 15.60 24.80
CA ALA A 207 26.29 16.99 24.43
C ALA A 207 26.33 18.01 25.60
N ALA A 208 26.29 17.53 26.85
CA ALA A 208 26.48 18.36 28.04
C ALA A 208 27.92 18.93 28.16
N GLU A 209 28.93 18.24 27.64
CA GLU A 209 30.33 18.69 27.67
C GLU A 209 30.61 19.80 26.64
N LEU A 210 29.86 19.79 25.53
CA LEU A 210 29.93 20.85 24.52
C LEU A 210 29.42 22.19 25.07
N SER A 211 28.42 22.15 25.96
CA SER A 211 27.95 23.35 26.67
C SER A 211 28.98 23.87 27.67
N ARG A 212 29.79 23.00 28.29
CA ARG A 212 30.88 23.42 29.18
C ARG A 212 32.08 24.02 28.45
N MET A 213 32.21 23.80 27.14
CA MET A 213 33.25 24.46 26.35
C MET A 213 32.95 25.94 26.07
N HIS A 214 31.68 26.37 26.21
CA HIS A 214 31.33 27.79 26.19
C HIS A 214 31.63 28.47 27.54
N ASP A 215 31.55 27.72 28.65
CA ASP A 215 31.89 28.24 29.99
C ASP A 215 33.40 28.35 30.23
N TYR A 216 34.22 27.56 29.53
CA TYR A 216 35.69 27.63 29.67
C TYR A 216 36.30 28.94 29.15
N HIS A 217 35.59 29.70 28.32
CA HIS A 217 36.04 31.01 27.85
C HIS A 217 35.76 32.16 28.85
N GLN A 218 35.01 31.92 29.93
CA GLN A 218 34.76 32.92 30.98
C GLN A 218 35.65 32.71 32.22
N ALA A 219 36.19 31.51 32.46
CA ALA A 219 37.05 31.25 33.61
C ALA A 219 38.52 31.71 33.42
N ALA A 220 38.99 31.83 32.18
CA ALA A 220 40.36 32.29 31.90
C ALA A 220 40.58 33.79 32.18
N LEU A 221 39.51 34.59 32.23
CA LEU A 221 39.57 36.04 32.45
C LEU A 221 39.30 36.48 33.90
N HIS A 222 39.14 35.53 34.82
CA HIS A 222 38.96 35.83 36.26
C HIS A 222 40.07 35.27 37.18
N ALA A 223 41.10 34.61 36.63
CA ALA A 223 42.25 34.13 37.39
C ALA A 223 43.38 35.17 37.61
N VAL A 224 43.18 36.43 37.20
CA VAL A 224 44.19 37.50 37.35
C VAL A 224 43.63 38.61 38.23
N ARG A 225 43.42 38.29 39.50
CA ARG A 225 43.23 39.33 40.53
C ARG A 225 44.02 39.09 41.82
N GLU A 226 44.84 38.03 41.85
CA GLU A 226 45.84 37.80 42.88
C GLU A 226 47.21 38.01 42.23
N GLY A 227 47.99 38.97 42.75
CA GLY A 227 49.32 39.27 42.24
C GLY A 227 50.24 38.06 42.35
N LEU A 228 50.80 37.62 41.23
CA LEU A 228 51.72 36.49 41.17
C LEU A 228 53.15 37.01 40.99
N LEU A 229 54.01 36.74 41.97
CA LEU A 229 55.44 37.08 41.98
C LEU A 229 56.24 35.78 42.01
N MET A 230 56.98 35.49 40.95
CA MET A 230 57.79 34.27 40.86
C MET A 230 59.28 34.64 41.01
N LEU A 231 59.94 34.01 41.98
CA LEU A 231 61.37 34.19 42.26
C LEU A 231 62.17 33.00 41.71
N ASP A 232 63.37 33.27 41.19
CA ASP A 232 64.31 32.22 40.83
C ASP A 232 65.04 31.64 42.07
N GLY A 233 65.85 30.59 41.88
CA GLY A 233 66.63 29.96 42.94
C GLY A 233 67.71 30.86 43.58
N GLN A 234 67.85 32.11 43.14
CA GLN A 234 68.75 33.14 43.65
C GLN A 234 67.98 34.33 44.24
N PHE A 235 66.67 34.17 44.51
CA PHE A 235 65.76 35.17 45.07
C PHE A 235 65.60 36.43 44.22
N ARG A 236 65.74 36.35 42.89
CA ARG A 236 65.48 37.46 41.97
C ARG A 236 64.12 37.30 41.28
N VAL A 237 63.45 38.42 41.00
CA VAL A 237 62.14 38.44 40.34
C VAL A 237 62.28 37.97 38.90
N ALA A 238 61.72 36.80 38.59
CA ALA A 238 61.75 36.19 37.27
C ALA A 238 60.51 36.57 36.44
N LEU A 239 59.37 36.82 37.08
CA LEU A 239 58.13 37.21 36.41
C LEU A 239 57.22 37.99 37.37
N ILE A 240 56.62 39.08 36.87
CA ILE A 240 55.59 39.85 37.56
C ILE A 240 54.39 40.04 36.63
N ASN A 241 53.18 39.82 37.15
CA ASN A 241 51.92 40.04 36.43
C ASN A 241 51.28 41.37 36.86
N ASP A 242 50.49 41.98 35.99
CA ASP A 242 49.87 43.32 36.15
C ASP A 242 49.02 43.44 37.44
N GLY A 243 48.49 42.34 37.96
CA GLY A 243 47.78 42.30 39.24
C GLY A 243 48.64 42.53 40.48
N ALA A 244 49.97 42.52 40.37
CA ALA A 244 50.89 42.78 41.49
C ALA A 244 51.19 44.28 41.69
N GLY A 245 50.92 45.14 40.68
CA GLY A 245 51.23 46.57 40.72
C GLY A 245 50.38 47.38 41.69
N SER A 246 49.23 46.85 42.16
CA SER A 246 48.29 47.57 43.04
C SER A 246 48.43 47.26 44.52
N CYS A 247 49.41 46.44 44.94
CA CYS A 247 49.66 46.12 46.35
C CYS A 247 50.78 46.95 46.99
N TRP A 248 51.37 47.90 46.26
CA TRP A 248 52.34 48.86 46.77
C TRP A 248 51.89 50.27 46.42
N GLY A 249 51.07 50.83 47.30
CA GLY A 249 50.64 52.23 47.35
C GLY A 249 50.27 52.57 48.78
#